data_AF-A0A5C8LRQ8-F1
#
_entry.id   AF-A0A5C8LRQ8-F1
#
_cell.length_a   1.000
_cell.length_b   1.000
_cell.length_c   1.000
_cell.angle_alpha   90.00
_cell.angle_beta   90.00
_cell.angle_gamma   90.00
#
_symmetry.space_group_name_H-M   'P 1'
#
loop_
_entity.id
_entity.type
_entity.pdbx_description
1 polymer ?
#
loop_
_entity_poly.entity_id
_entity_poly.type
_entity_poly.pdbx_seq_one_letter_code
_entity_poly.pdbx_strand_id
1 'polypeptide(L)'
;MSKRVSKEEKDKRVLTVQGWIIDGVQEDLMRRQIISEWGLSSKQAKRYIQAAFNNWKADEEINIELRRQAKIAELKQDLRSLKGEFKGTPQGLNAKARIQKMIIRLENIEPAKKHQVDANVTQTQLTREERDEMIQKLIEKATMNVNN
;
A
#
# COMPACT_ATOMS: atom_id res chain seq x y z
N MET A 1 -20.56 16.20 40.23
CA MET A 1 -19.61 16.80 39.24
C MET A 1 -18.68 15.70 38.75
N SER A 2 -18.54 15.50 37.44
CA SER A 2 -17.62 14.49 36.88
C SER A 2 -16.18 14.97 37.08
N LYS A 3 -15.38 14.20 37.82
CA LYS A 3 -13.96 14.49 38.07
C LYS A 3 -13.20 14.36 36.74
N ARG A 4 -12.43 15.38 36.36
CA ARG A 4 -11.58 15.31 35.16
C ARG A 4 -10.58 14.17 35.35
N VAL A 5 -10.51 13.27 34.38
CA VAL A 5 -9.55 12.17 34.33
C VAL A 5 -8.14 12.75 34.21
N SER A 6 -7.16 12.14 34.88
CA SER A 6 -5.75 12.55 34.75
C SER A 6 -5.25 12.28 33.32
N LYS A 7 -4.20 12.99 32.91
CA LYS A 7 -3.60 12.79 31.60
C LYS A 7 -3.12 11.35 31.41
N GLU A 8 -2.44 10.81 32.41
CA GLU A 8 -1.91 9.43 32.40
C GLU A 8 -3.00 8.38 32.20
N GLU A 9 -4.13 8.52 32.90
CA GLU A 9 -5.24 7.58 32.79
C GLU A 9 -5.93 7.68 31.42
N LYS A 10 -6.01 8.89 30.85
CA LYS A 10 -6.50 9.08 29.49
C LYS A 10 -5.58 8.38 28.49
N ASP A 11 -4.27 8.50 28.64
CA ASP A 11 -3.29 7.90 27.72
C ASP A 11 -3.33 6.37 27.80
N LYS A 12 -3.47 5.78 29.00
CA LYS A 12 -3.69 4.33 29.18
C LYS A 12 -4.92 3.83 28.43
N ARG A 13 -6.04 4.55 28.56
CA ARG A 13 -7.29 4.21 27.85
C ARG A 13 -7.14 4.28 26.34
N VAL A 14 -6.42 5.28 25.84
CA VAL A 14 -6.14 5.39 24.40
C VAL A 14 -5.32 4.19 23.92
N LEU A 15 -4.29 3.78 24.66
CA LEU A 15 -3.49 2.59 24.34
C LEU A 15 -4.32 1.30 24.35
N THR A 16 -5.23 1.13 25.31
CA THR A 16 -6.16 -0.02 25.34
C THR A 16 -7.02 -0.07 24.09
N VAL A 17 -7.59 1.07 23.68
CA VAL A 17 -8.39 1.14 22.45
C VAL A 17 -7.54 0.92 21.20
N GLN A 18 -6.29 1.37 21.17
CA GLN A 18 -5.36 1.05 20.08
C GLN A 18 -5.12 -0.46 19.96
N GLY A 19 -4.95 -1.16 21.09
CA GLY A 19 -4.87 -2.62 21.11
C GLY A 19 -6.08 -3.28 20.43
N TRP A 20 -7.29 -2.84 20.78
CA TRP A 20 -8.52 -3.34 20.15
C TRP A 20 -8.60 -3.03 18.65
N ILE A 21 -8.11 -1.87 18.20
CA ILE A 21 -8.04 -1.54 16.77
C ILE A 21 -7.11 -2.51 16.04
N ILE A 22 -5.93 -2.82 16.62
CA ILE A 22 -4.96 -3.75 16.05
C ILE A 22 -5.53 -5.17 15.99
N ASP A 23 -6.28 -5.58 17.02
CA ASP A 23 -6.98 -6.87 17.09
C ASP A 23 -8.21 -6.96 16.17
N GLY A 24 -8.56 -5.87 15.46
CA GLY A 24 -9.67 -5.83 14.52
C GLY A 24 -11.06 -5.80 15.18
N VAL A 25 -11.16 -5.35 16.43
CA VAL A 25 -12.43 -5.23 17.13
C VAL A 25 -13.33 -4.19 16.46
N GLN A 26 -14.60 -4.52 16.25
CA GLN A 26 -15.57 -3.61 15.63
C GLN A 26 -15.84 -2.36 16.49
N GLU A 27 -16.02 -1.20 15.85
CA GLU A 27 -16.20 0.09 16.53
C GLU A 27 -17.39 0.10 17.52
N ASP A 28 -18.50 -0.52 17.15
CA ASP A 28 -19.69 -0.59 18.01
C ASP A 28 -19.48 -1.45 19.26
N LEU A 29 -18.61 -2.46 19.16
CA LEU A 29 -18.24 -3.28 20.32
C LEU A 29 -17.30 -2.50 21.24
N MET A 30 -16.30 -1.83 20.69
CA MET A 30 -15.40 -0.92 21.44
C MET A 30 -16.21 0.16 22.17
N ARG A 31 -17.18 0.77 21.49
CA ARG A 31 -18.06 1.79 22.09
C ARG A 31 -18.83 1.25 23.29
N ARG A 32 -19.46 0.07 23.15
CA ARG A 32 -20.20 -0.58 24.24
C ARG A 32 -19.28 -0.91 25.42
N GLN A 33 -18.09 -1.42 25.14
CA GLN A 33 -17.11 -1.77 26.15
C GLN A 33 -16.59 -0.54 26.90
N ILE A 34 -16.27 0.56 26.22
CA ILE A 34 -15.87 1.83 26.85
C ILE A 34 -16.97 2.39 27.76
N ILE A 35 -18.23 2.33 27.32
CA ILE A 35 -19.37 2.81 28.11
C ILE A 35 -19.52 1.94 29.37
N SER A 36 -19.43 0.62 29.22
CA SER A 36 -19.59 -0.36 30.31
C SER A 36 -18.44 -0.28 31.32
N GLU A 37 -17.19 -0.29 30.86
CA GLU A 37 -16.01 -0.36 31.73
C GLU A 37 -15.68 0.98 32.38
N TRP A 38 -15.85 2.09 31.65
CA TRP A 38 -15.37 3.40 32.10
C TRP A 38 -16.50 4.38 32.45
N GLY A 39 -17.76 3.95 32.33
CA GLY A 39 -18.93 4.78 32.64
C GLY A 39 -19.02 6.05 31.81
N LEU A 40 -18.46 6.04 30.60
CA LEU A 40 -18.39 7.21 29.73
C LEU A 40 -19.61 7.34 28.84
N SER A 41 -19.91 8.56 28.41
CA SER A 41 -20.93 8.80 27.39
C SER A 41 -20.48 8.29 26.01
N SER A 42 -21.44 7.96 25.15
CA SER A 42 -21.17 7.55 23.76
C SER A 42 -20.33 8.59 22.98
N LYS A 43 -20.52 9.89 23.26
CA LYS A 43 -19.71 10.96 22.66
C LYS A 43 -18.24 10.90 23.12
N GLN A 44 -17.99 10.60 24.40
CA GLN A 44 -16.63 10.45 24.92
C GLN A 44 -15.98 9.17 24.37
N ALA A 45 -16.72 8.07 24.29
CA ALA A 45 -16.23 6.83 23.68
C ALA A 45 -15.75 7.06 22.23
N LYS A 46 -16.54 7.77 21.42
CA LYS A 46 -16.14 8.16 20.05
C LYS A 46 -14.84 8.97 20.02
N ARG A 47 -14.64 9.88 20.98
CA ARG A 47 -13.41 10.69 21.06
C ARG A 47 -12.19 9.84 21.40
N TYR A 48 -12.33 8.84 22.27
CA TYR A 48 -11.23 7.91 22.59
C TYR A 48 -10.86 7.06 21.38
N ILE A 49 -11.84 6.52 20.66
CA ILE A 49 -11.62 5.75 19.44
C ILE A 49 -10.93 6.61 18.37
N GLN A 50 -11.41 7.84 18.14
CA GLN A 50 -10.78 8.75 17.18
C GLN A 50 -9.34 9.10 17.58
N ALA A 51 -9.07 9.35 18.87
CA ALA A 51 -7.73 9.65 19.36
C ALA A 51 -6.79 8.45 19.17
N ALA A 52 -7.26 7.23 19.49
CA ALA A 52 -6.52 6.00 19.28
C ALA A 52 -6.17 5.79 17.80
N PHE A 53 -7.15 5.97 16.90
CA PHE A 53 -6.93 5.85 15.46
C PHE A 53 -5.93 6.87 14.94
N ASN A 54 -6.07 8.14 15.33
CA ASN A 54 -5.16 9.20 14.88
C ASN A 54 -3.73 8.98 15.36
N ASN A 55 -3.55 8.57 16.62
CA ASN A 55 -2.23 8.27 17.18
C ASN A 55 -1.61 7.07 16.46
N TRP A 56 -2.38 5.99 16.27
CA TRP A 56 -1.89 4.79 15.59
C TRP A 56 -1.49 5.08 14.14
N LYS A 57 -2.34 5.82 13.42
CA LYS A 57 -2.05 6.25 12.05
C LYS A 57 -0.81 7.14 11.96
N ALA A 58 -0.63 8.07 12.90
CA ALA A 58 0.56 8.92 12.93
C ALA A 58 1.83 8.09 13.15
N ASP A 59 1.80 7.13 14.08
CA ASP A 59 2.93 6.22 14.33
C ASP A 59 3.23 5.33 13.11
N GLU A 60 2.20 4.85 12.42
CA GLU A 60 2.34 4.05 11.19
C GLU A 60 2.88 4.89 10.02
N GLU A 61 2.38 6.11 9.81
CA GLU A 61 2.88 7.03 8.79
C GLU A 61 4.36 7.39 9.04
N ILE A 62 4.76 7.62 10.29
CA ILE A 62 6.16 7.80 10.68
C ILE A 62 6.99 6.55 10.33
N ASN A 63 6.45 5.35 10.58
CA ASN A 63 7.13 4.09 10.27
C ASN A 63 7.34 3.91 8.76
N ILE A 64 6.30 4.19 7.95
CA ILE A 64 6.37 4.08 6.49
C ILE A 64 7.36 5.10 5.92
N GLU A 65 7.36 6.33 6.42
CA GLU A 65 8.31 7.36 5.98
C GLU A 65 9.74 6.97 6.34
N LEU A 66 9.99 6.45 7.55
CA LEU A 66 11.32 5.97 7.94
C LEU A 66 11.79 4.81 7.04
N ARG A 67 10.92 3.85 6.73
CA ARG A 67 11.22 2.74 5.80
C ARG A 67 11.54 3.25 4.40
N ARG A 68 10.79 4.24 3.93
CA ARG A 68 11.02 4.89 2.63
C ARG A 68 12.39 5.58 2.59
N GLN A 69 12.74 6.35 3.63
CA GLN A 69 14.05 7.00 3.72
C GLN A 69 15.20 5.99 3.78
N ALA A 70 15.06 4.92 4.57
CA ALA A 70 16.04 3.84 4.63
C ALA A 70 16.25 3.19 3.24
N LYS A 71 15.16 2.93 2.50
CA LYS A 71 15.25 2.35 1.16
C LYS A 71 15.88 3.30 0.14
N ILE A 72 15.59 4.59 0.22
CA ILE A 72 16.24 5.61 -0.62
C ILE A 72 17.75 5.63 -0.35
N ALA A 73 18.17 5.55 0.91
CA ALA A 73 19.59 5.52 1.28
C ALA A 73 20.31 4.28 0.72
N GLU A 74 19.68 3.10 0.80
CA GLU A 74 20.18 1.85 0.21
C GLU A 74 20.34 1.99 -1.32
N LEU A 75 19.31 2.47 -2.01
CA LEU A 75 19.35 2.66 -3.47
C LEU A 75 20.40 3.70 -3.90
N LYS A 76 20.60 4.76 -3.11
CA LYS A 76 21.70 5.73 -3.34
C LYS A 76 23.07 5.07 -3.15
N GLN A 77 23.19 4.12 -2.22
CA GLN A 77 24.41 3.34 -2.04
C GLN A 77 24.67 2.39 -3.22
N ASP A 78 23.64 1.71 -3.72
CA ASP A 78 23.73 0.83 -4.89
C ASP A 78 24.18 1.57 -6.14
N LEU A 79 23.72 2.81 -6.32
CA LEU A 79 24.14 3.65 -7.43
C LEU A 79 25.64 4.01 -7.36
N ARG A 80 26.19 4.16 -6.15
CA ARG A 80 27.62 4.43 -5.91
C ARG A 80 28.49 3.19 -6.01
N SER A 81 27.96 2.04 -5.59
CA SER A 81 28.67 0.75 -5.53
C SER A 81 28.70 0.01 -6.87
N LEU A 82 28.10 0.56 -7.94
CA LEU A 82 28.18 -0.02 -9.28
C LEU A 82 29.65 -0.25 -9.68
N LYS A 83 30.01 -1.50 -9.96
CA LYS A 83 31.38 -1.89 -10.35
C LYS A 83 31.84 -1.14 -11.59
N GLY A 84 33.13 -0.81 -11.63
CA GLY A 84 33.75 -0.06 -12.74
C GLY A 84 33.50 -0.69 -14.11
N GLU A 85 33.53 -2.02 -14.18
CA GLU A 85 33.32 -2.83 -15.40
C GLU A 85 31.97 -2.57 -16.09
N PHE A 86 30.94 -2.20 -15.33
CA PHE A 86 29.62 -1.91 -15.86
C PHE A 86 29.35 -0.40 -15.99
N LYS A 87 30.29 0.47 -15.58
CA LYS A 87 30.12 1.92 -15.74
C LYS A 87 30.26 2.28 -17.21
N GLY A 88 29.23 2.93 -17.76
CA GLY A 88 29.21 3.36 -19.16
C GLY A 88 28.74 2.29 -20.15
N THR A 89 28.55 1.04 -19.71
CA THR A 89 27.92 0.02 -20.56
C THR A 89 26.41 0.24 -20.63
N PRO A 90 25.73 -0.18 -21.71
CA PRO A 90 24.27 -0.11 -21.79
C PRO A 90 23.57 -0.81 -20.62
N GLN A 91 24.14 -1.92 -20.14
CA GLN A 91 23.63 -2.67 -19.01
C GLN A 91 23.70 -1.86 -17.70
N GLY A 92 24.84 -1.23 -17.42
CA GLY A 92 25.00 -0.41 -16.21
C GLY A 92 24.21 0.89 -16.26
N LEU A 93 24.08 1.52 -17.43
CA LEU A 93 23.22 2.69 -17.63
C LEU A 93 21.74 2.35 -17.38
N ASN A 94 21.27 1.20 -17.88
CA ASN A 94 19.92 0.71 -17.62
C ASN A 94 19.68 0.41 -16.14
N ALA A 95 20.66 -0.19 -15.46
CA ALA A 95 20.58 -0.45 -14.02
C ALA A 95 20.47 0.87 -13.23
N LYS A 96 21.32 1.87 -13.54
CA LYS A 96 21.23 3.21 -12.94
C LYS A 96 19.88 3.86 -13.18
N ALA A 97 19.37 3.84 -14.41
CA ALA A 97 18.08 4.42 -14.76
C ALA A 97 16.93 3.76 -14.00
N ARG A 98 16.98 2.43 -13.78
CA ARG A 98 15.98 1.72 -12.96
C ARG A 98 16.02 2.14 -11.50
N ILE A 99 17.21 2.21 -10.91
CA ILE A 99 17.40 2.64 -9.51
C ILE A 99 16.90 4.07 -9.33
N GLN A 100 17.26 4.98 -10.24
CA GLN A 100 16.82 6.38 -10.21
C GLN A 100 15.29 6.51 -10.31
N LYS A 101 14.65 5.77 -11.22
CA LYS A 101 13.18 5.72 -11.29
C LYS A 101 12.55 5.23 -9.99
N MET A 102 13.18 4.29 -9.30
CA MET A 102 12.67 3.78 -8.03
C MET A 102 12.81 4.82 -6.91
N ILE A 103 13.93 5.55 -6.86
CA ILE A 103 14.11 6.69 -5.94
C ILE A 103 13.05 7.76 -6.20
N ILE A 104 12.84 8.17 -7.45
CA ILE A 104 11.85 9.19 -7.83
C ILE A 104 10.43 8.80 -7.38
N ARG A 105 10.07 7.51 -7.53
CA ARG A 105 8.78 6.98 -7.04
C ARG A 105 8.66 7.04 -5.53
N LEU A 106 9.72 6.68 -4.80
CA LEU A 106 9.73 6.72 -3.34
C LEU A 106 9.71 8.16 -2.81
N GLU A 107 10.43 9.08 -3.45
CA GLU A 107 10.41 10.51 -3.15
C GLU A 107 9.10 11.20 -3.59
N ASN A 108 8.21 10.47 -4.28
CA ASN A 108 6.90 10.93 -4.75
C ASN A 108 6.98 12.21 -5.62
N ILE A 109 8.09 12.36 -6.36
CA ILE A 109 8.36 13.52 -7.22
C ILE A 109 7.55 13.44 -8.53
N GLU A 110 7.36 12.21 -9.05
CA GLU A 110 6.53 11.98 -10.23
C GLU A 110 5.04 11.99 -9.85
N PRO A 111 4.19 12.78 -10.54
CA PRO A 111 2.75 12.73 -10.31
C PRO A 111 2.21 11.34 -10.66
N ALA A 112 1.21 10.88 -9.91
CA ALA A 112 0.57 9.60 -10.17
C ALA A 112 0.10 9.50 -11.63
N LYS A 113 0.49 8.41 -12.32
CA LYS A 113 0.07 8.18 -13.70
C LYS A 113 -1.44 8.07 -13.77
N LYS A 114 -2.07 9.02 -14.44
CA LYS A 114 -3.50 8.96 -14.75
C LYS A 114 -3.69 7.94 -15.87
N HIS A 115 -4.37 6.85 -15.57
CA HIS A 115 -4.85 5.93 -16.58
C HIS A 115 -6.23 6.40 -17.02
N GLN A 116 -6.35 6.84 -18.28
CA GLN A 116 -7.66 7.00 -18.91
C GLN A 116 -8.14 5.60 -19.30
N VAL A 117 -9.22 5.17 -18.66
CA VAL A 117 -9.92 3.94 -19.05
C VAL A 117 -10.98 4.38 -20.05
N ASP A 118 -10.70 4.18 -21.33
CA ASP A 118 -11.71 4.41 -22.36
C ASP A 118 -12.83 3.37 -22.23
N ALA A 119 -14.07 3.82 -22.05
CA ALA A 119 -15.24 2.94 -22.06
C ALA A 119 -15.50 2.32 -23.45
N ASN A 120 -14.83 2.84 -24.49
CA ASN A 120 -14.85 2.34 -25.86
C ASN A 120 -13.68 1.40 -26.15
N VAL A 121 -13.17 0.67 -25.14
CA VAL A 121 -12.54 -0.61 -25.47
C VAL A 121 -13.64 -1.44 -26.09
N THR A 122 -13.72 -1.41 -27.41
CA THR A 122 -14.34 -2.44 -28.22
C THR A 122 -13.66 -3.70 -27.72
N GLN A 123 -14.28 -4.37 -26.75
CA GLN A 123 -14.08 -5.78 -26.59
C GLN A 123 -14.38 -6.26 -27.99
N THR A 124 -13.37 -6.67 -28.75
CA THR A 124 -13.56 -7.41 -29.97
C THR A 124 -14.26 -8.66 -29.47
N GLN A 125 -15.58 -8.59 -29.35
CA GLN A 125 -16.43 -9.73 -29.08
C GLN A 125 -16.36 -10.48 -30.39
N LEU A 126 -15.25 -11.21 -30.55
CA LEU A 126 -15.11 -12.19 -31.60
C LEU A 126 -16.39 -13.01 -31.52
N THR A 127 -17.12 -13.07 -32.64
CA THR A 127 -18.27 -13.95 -32.72
C THR A 127 -17.81 -15.37 -32.37
N ARG A 128 -18.73 -16.23 -31.95
CA ARG A 128 -18.38 -17.62 -31.61
C ARG A 128 -17.59 -18.28 -32.75
N GLU A 129 -17.96 -17.97 -33.99
CA GLU A 129 -17.32 -18.43 -35.22
C GLU A 129 -15.88 -17.93 -35.36
N GLU A 130 -15.63 -16.63 -35.16
CA GLU A 130 -14.28 -16.06 -35.24
C GLU A 130 -13.34 -16.58 -34.13
N ARG A 131 -13.90 -16.93 -32.95
CA ARG A 131 -13.13 -17.58 -31.87
C ARG A 131 -12.75 -19.00 -32.23
N ASP A 132 -13.69 -19.76 -32.79
CA ASP A 132 -13.47 -21.16 -33.18
C ASP A 132 -12.43 -21.24 -34.30
N GLU A 133 -12.48 -20.35 -35.30
CA GLU A 133 -11.45 -20.24 -36.34
C GLU A 133 -10.06 -19.88 -35.79
N MET A 134 -10.00 -18.96 -34.82
CA MET A 134 -8.74 -18.55 -34.21
C MET A 134 -8.13 -19.69 -33.38
N ILE A 135 -8.96 -20.42 -32.63
CA ILE A 135 -8.54 -21.61 -31.88
C ILE A 135 -8.00 -22.68 -32.83
N GLN A 136 -8.67 -22.91 -33.96
CA GLN A 136 -8.26 -23.91 -34.94
C GLN A 136 -6.91 -23.55 -35.60
N LYS A 137 -6.71 -22.28 -35.98
CA LYS A 137 -5.42 -21.77 -36.48
C LYS A 137 -4.29 -21.90 -35.45
N LEU A 138 -4.59 -21.67 -34.16
CA LEU A 138 -3.60 -21.81 -33.08
C LEU A 138 -3.23 -23.28 -32.84
N ILE A 139 -4.19 -24.20 -32.94
CA ILE A 139 -3.95 -25.64 -32.85
C ILE A 139 -3.10 -26.12 -34.03
N GLU A 140 -3.44 -25.74 -35.26
CA GLU A 140 -2.65 -26.09 -36.46
C GLU A 140 -1.22 -25.56 -36.40
N LYS A 141 -1.04 -24.31 -35.93
CA LYS A 141 0.29 -23.75 -35.75
C LYS A 141 1.09 -24.48 -34.67
N ALA A 142 0.43 -24.93 -33.60
CA ALA A 142 1.06 -25.71 -32.55
C ALA A 142 1.46 -27.12 -33.04
N THR A 143 0.63 -27.79 -33.85
CA THR A 143 0.94 -29.12 -34.38
C THR A 143 2.03 -29.09 -35.45
N MET A 144 2.10 -28.03 -36.28
CA MET A 144 3.21 -27.86 -37.24
C MET A 144 4.55 -27.58 -36.57
N ASN A 145 4.58 -26.91 -35.41
CA ASN A 145 5.80 -26.66 -34.65
C ASN A 145 6.31 -27.86 -33.84
N VAL A 146 5.48 -28.90 -33.66
CA VAL A 146 5.86 -30.13 -32.92
C VAL A 146 6.40 -31.21 -33.87
N ASN A 147 6.12 -31.11 -35.17
CA ASN A 147 6.56 -32.06 -36.20
C ASN A 147 7.81 -31.60 -37.00
N ASN A 148 8.46 -30.51 -36.57
CA ASN A 148 9.77 -30.03 -37.04
C ASN A 148 10.75 -30.05 -35.88
#